data_AF-A0A7Y3AA54-F1
#
_entry.id   AF-A0A7Y3AA54-F1
#
_cell.length_a   1.000
_cell.length_b   1.000
_cell.length_c   1.000
_cell.angle_alpha   90.00
_cell.angle_beta   90.00
_cell.angle_gamma   90.00
#
_symmetry.space_group_name_H-M   'P 1'
#
loop_
_entity.id
_entity.type
_entity.pdbx_description
1 polymer ?
#
loop_
_entity_poly.entity_id
_entity_poly.type
_entity_poly.pdbx_seq_one_letter_code
_entity_poly.pdbx_strand_id
1 'polypeptide(L)'
;FNVAHAAERMLGRKVGTRILVVLADGMTRGSVQALAETVDDVERGGTVVLGIGIGDDTVRAAYTRNQVVERPAELAQAMIGGVRSALHQTIASMGGDTWWAHGSERVLYDAPPARSA
;
A
#
# COMPACT_ATOMS: atom_id res chain seq x y z
N PHE A 1 3.92 -5.73 -15.07
CA PHE A 1 4.84 -5.33 -13.98
C PHE A 1 4.91 -6.42 -12.92
N ASN A 2 5.97 -6.45 -12.09
CA ASN A 2 6.11 -7.41 -10.98
C ASN A 2 4.89 -7.43 -10.04
N VAL A 3 4.24 -6.27 -9.86
CA VAL A 3 3.02 -6.10 -9.07
C VAL A 3 1.89 -7.01 -9.57
N ALA A 4 1.63 -7.06 -10.88
CA ALA A 4 0.58 -7.90 -11.46
C ALA A 4 0.83 -9.40 -11.20
N HIS A 5 2.05 -9.87 -11.50
CA HIS A 5 2.41 -11.28 -11.29
C HIS A 5 2.37 -11.68 -9.80
N ALA A 6 2.73 -10.76 -8.90
CA ALA A 6 2.61 -11.00 -7.46
C ALA A 6 1.14 -11.10 -7.03
N ALA A 7 0.28 -10.21 -7.53
CA ALA A 7 -1.15 -10.20 -7.23
C ALA A 7 -1.86 -11.47 -7.73
N GLU A 8 -1.58 -11.91 -8.95
CA GLU A 8 -2.14 -13.16 -9.52
C GLU A 8 -1.85 -14.37 -8.61
N ARG A 9 -0.61 -14.48 -8.10
CA ARG A 9 -0.22 -15.54 -7.16
C ARG A 9 -0.97 -15.47 -5.83
N MET A 10 -1.41 -14.29 -5.42
CA MET A 10 -2.18 -14.10 -4.18
C MET A 10 -3.67 -14.38 -4.37
N LEU A 11 -4.22 -14.18 -5.58
CA LEU A 11 -5.63 -14.46 -5.89
C LEU A 11 -5.98 -15.94 -5.73
N GLY A 12 -5.02 -16.85 -5.98
CA GLY A 12 -5.20 -18.28 -5.75
C GLY A 12 -5.34 -18.71 -4.28
N ARG A 13 -5.25 -17.78 -3.32
CA ARG A 13 -5.33 -18.07 -1.89
C ARG A 13 -6.68 -17.62 -1.30
N LYS A 14 -7.30 -18.51 -0.50
CA LYS A 14 -8.51 -18.22 0.30
C LYS A 14 -8.12 -17.44 1.56
N VAL A 15 -7.85 -16.15 1.41
CA VAL A 15 -7.53 -15.23 2.50
C VAL A 15 -8.50 -14.05 2.51
N GLY A 16 -8.83 -13.53 3.69
CA GLY A 16 -9.75 -12.40 3.85
C GLY A 16 -9.16 -11.05 3.42
N THR A 17 -7.85 -10.88 3.51
CA THR A 17 -7.15 -9.64 3.14
C THR A 17 -5.87 -9.98 2.40
N ARG A 18 -5.59 -9.24 1.32
CA ARG A 18 -4.37 -9.34 0.54
C ARG A 18 -3.66 -7.99 0.57
N ILE A 19 -2.43 -7.98 1.07
CA ILE A 19 -1.59 -6.78 1.11
C ILE A 19 -0.30 -7.09 0.36
N LEU A 20 0.01 -6.28 -0.63
CA LEU A 20 1.25 -6.32 -1.40
C LEU A 20 2.07 -5.07 -1.07
N VAL A 21 3.22 -5.25 -0.45
CA VAL A 21 4.16 -4.16 -0.17
C VAL A 21 5.25 -4.18 -1.25
N VAL A 22 5.41 -3.07 -1.95
CA VAL A 22 6.40 -2.87 -3.00
C VAL A 22 7.47 -1.92 -2.49
N LEU A 23 8.72 -2.37 -2.50
CA LEU A 23 9.88 -1.53 -2.20
C LEU A 23 10.51 -1.11 -3.52
N ALA A 24 10.63 0.19 -3.75
CA ALA A 24 11.10 0.77 -4.99
C ALA A 24 12.24 1.77 -4.74
N ASP A 25 13.15 1.86 -5.70
CA ASP A 25 14.33 2.73 -5.71
C ASP A 25 14.37 3.63 -6.97
N GLY A 26 13.21 3.84 -7.61
CA GLY A 26 13.07 4.60 -8.86
C GLY A 26 13.24 3.80 -10.14
N MET A 27 13.62 2.52 -10.06
CA MET A 27 13.74 1.68 -11.26
C MET A 27 12.41 1.00 -11.62
N THR A 28 11.74 1.53 -12.64
CA THR A 28 10.55 0.90 -13.24
C THR A 28 10.85 0.42 -14.66
N ARG A 29 10.41 -0.81 -15.00
CA ARG A 29 10.44 -1.31 -16.38
C ARG A 29 9.19 -0.84 -17.13
N GLY A 30 9.35 0.15 -18.00
CA GLY A 30 8.24 0.78 -18.72
C GLY A 30 7.88 2.14 -18.14
N SER A 31 6.71 2.68 -18.46
CA SER A 31 6.28 3.99 -17.96
C SER A 31 5.67 3.87 -16.56
N VAL A 32 5.87 4.91 -15.74
CA VAL A 32 5.22 5.08 -14.43
C VAL A 32 3.69 5.07 -14.58
N GLN A 33 3.18 5.63 -15.68
CA GLN A 33 1.75 5.61 -16.01
C GLN A 33 1.21 4.18 -16.17
N ALA A 34 1.89 3.33 -16.94
CA ALA A 34 1.45 1.94 -17.11
C ALA A 34 1.57 1.14 -15.80
N LEU A 35 2.54 1.48 -14.94
CA LEU A 35 2.63 0.92 -13.60
C LEU A 35 1.42 1.34 -12.75
N ALA A 36 1.03 2.61 -12.78
CA ALA A 36 -0.14 3.12 -12.07
C ALA A 36 -1.42 2.40 -12.48
N GLU A 37 -1.66 2.28 -13.80
CA GLU A 37 -2.82 1.54 -14.33
C GLU A 37 -2.82 0.07 -13.88
N THR A 38 -1.65 -0.57 -13.87
CA THR A 38 -1.52 -1.94 -13.37
C THR A 38 -1.80 -2.05 -11.87
N VAL A 39 -1.39 -1.05 -11.08
CA VAL A 39 -1.68 -0.99 -9.64
C VAL A 39 -3.17 -0.83 -9.40
N ASP A 40 -3.83 0.05 -10.15
CA ASP A 40 -5.28 0.27 -10.07
C ASP A 40 -6.07 -1.01 -10.39
N ASP A 41 -5.65 -1.77 -11.42
CA ASP A 41 -6.24 -3.07 -11.75
C ASP A 41 -6.11 -4.07 -10.60
N VAL A 42 -4.95 -4.11 -9.95
CA VAL A 42 -4.68 -4.99 -8.81
C VAL A 42 -5.49 -4.58 -7.57
N GLU A 43 -5.61 -3.27 -7.30
CA GLU A 43 -6.42 -2.75 -6.20
C GLU A 43 -7.92 -3.04 -6.42
N ARG A 44 -8.42 -2.89 -7.66
CA ARG A 44 -9.78 -3.31 -8.04
C ARG A 44 -10.03 -4.81 -7.84
N GLY A 45 -8.98 -5.63 -7.97
CA GLY A 45 -8.98 -7.06 -7.63
C GLY A 45 -9.02 -7.38 -6.13
N GLY A 46 -9.12 -6.38 -5.26
CA GLY A 46 -9.22 -6.53 -3.81
C GLY A 46 -7.87 -6.81 -3.12
N THR A 47 -6.76 -6.49 -3.78
CA THR A 47 -5.42 -6.53 -3.17
C THR A 47 -4.97 -5.11 -2.85
N VAL A 48 -4.74 -4.81 -1.57
CA VAL A 48 -4.17 -3.52 -1.17
C VAL A 48 -2.71 -3.48 -1.60
N VAL A 49 -2.31 -2.42 -2.32
CA VAL A 49 -0.91 -2.24 -2.74
C VAL A 49 -0.31 -1.03 -2.01
N LEU A 50 0.83 -1.22 -1.35
CA LEU A 50 1.59 -0.17 -0.68
C LEU A 50 2.93 0.02 -1.37
N GLY A 51 3.17 1.18 -1.98
CA GLY A 51 4.47 1.54 -2.55
C GLY A 51 5.35 2.28 -1.54
N ILE A 52 6.57 1.78 -1.30
CA ILE A 52 7.56 2.46 -0.47
C ILE A 52 8.79 2.77 -1.32
N GLY A 53 9.01 4.05 -1.58
CA GLY A 53 10.16 4.56 -2.35
C GLY A 53 11.32 4.90 -1.42
N ILE A 54 12.53 4.46 -1.74
CA ILE A 54 13.76 4.83 -1.03
C ILE A 54 14.49 5.90 -1.85
N GLY A 55 14.44 7.15 -1.40
CA GLY A 55 14.97 8.31 -2.13
C GLY A 55 14.29 8.54 -3.48
N ASP A 56 13.08 8.01 -3.64
CA ASP A 56 12.36 7.97 -4.92
C ASP A 56 10.90 8.39 -4.73
N ASP A 57 10.52 9.51 -5.34
CA ASP A 57 9.15 10.01 -5.35
C ASP A 57 8.27 9.39 -6.44
N THR A 58 8.79 8.56 -7.35
CA THR A 58 7.97 7.96 -8.43
C THR A 58 6.83 7.10 -7.88
N VAL A 59 6.98 6.54 -6.68
CA VAL A 59 5.92 5.81 -5.99
C VAL A 59 4.67 6.66 -5.74
N ARG A 60 4.79 7.99 -5.67
CA ARG A 60 3.65 8.91 -5.48
C ARG A 60 2.73 8.95 -6.70
N ALA A 61 3.32 8.78 -7.89
CA ALA A 61 2.59 8.74 -9.14
C ALA A 61 2.02 7.33 -9.45
N ALA A 62 2.71 6.29 -9.00
CA ALA A 62 2.35 4.91 -9.30
C ALA A 62 1.38 4.24 -8.30
N TYR A 63 1.36 4.65 -7.03
CA TYR A 63 0.62 3.95 -5.99
C TYR A 63 -0.30 4.90 -5.22
N THR A 64 -1.59 4.52 -5.10
CA THR A 64 -2.56 5.25 -4.28
C THR A 64 -2.12 5.37 -2.83
N ARG A 65 -1.61 4.27 -2.27
CA ARG A 65 -1.00 4.23 -0.94
C ARG A 65 0.50 4.18 -1.12
N ASN A 66 1.17 5.27 -0.77
CA ASN A 66 2.61 5.38 -0.90
C ASN A 66 3.25 6.07 0.30
N GLN A 67 4.53 5.76 0.50
CA GLN A 67 5.41 6.50 1.40
C GLN A 67 6.78 6.60 0.77
N VAL A 68 7.44 7.74 0.93
CA VAL A 68 8.82 7.94 0.52
C VAL A 68 9.65 8.04 1.79
N VAL A 69 10.75 7.30 1.81
CA VAL A 69 11.74 7.32 2.88
C VAL A 69 13.07 7.79 2.31
N GLU A 70 13.79 8.62 3.07
CA GLU A 70 15.06 9.17 2.60
C GLU A 70 16.22 8.21 2.85
N ARG A 71 16.09 7.36 3.89
CA ARG A 71 17.16 6.44 4.29
C ARG A 71 16.63 5.01 4.41
N PRO A 72 17.41 3.99 4.01
CA PRO A 72 17.02 2.59 4.17
C PRO A 72 16.64 2.19 5.61
N ALA A 73 17.21 2.85 6.63
CA ALA A 73 16.88 2.60 8.03
C ALA A 73 15.42 2.91 8.40
N GLU A 74 14.73 3.78 7.64
CA GLU A 74 13.35 4.18 7.87
C GLU A 74 12.33 3.21 7.24
N LEU A 75 12.80 2.33 6.35
CA LEU A 75 12.00 1.38 5.59
C LEU A 75 11.15 0.48 6.49
N ALA A 76 11.74 -0.05 7.57
CA ALA A 76 11.04 -0.95 8.48
C ALA A 76 9.82 -0.26 9.12
N GLN A 77 9.97 1.01 9.51
CA GLN A 77 8.88 1.78 10.10
C GLN A 77 7.79 2.11 9.08
N ALA A 78 8.20 2.49 7.85
CA ALA A 78 7.26 2.71 6.76
C ALA A 78 6.44 1.44 6.43
N MET A 79 7.10 0.28 6.38
CA MET A 79 6.44 -1.01 6.18
C MET A 79 5.45 -1.32 7.31
N ILE A 80 5.87 -1.20 8.57
CA ILE A 80 5.02 -1.48 9.73
C ILE A 80 3.81 -0.54 9.75
N GLY A 81 4.03 0.77 9.56
CA GLY A 81 2.98 1.78 9.55
C GLY A 81 1.97 1.55 8.43
N GLY A 82 2.44 1.35 7.21
CA GLY A 82 1.58 1.15 6.05
C GLY A 82 0.78 -0.16 6.12
N VAL A 83 1.40 -1.27 6.55
CA VAL A 83 0.68 -2.55 6.74
C VAL A 83 -0.36 -2.42 7.86
N ARG A 84 -0.01 -1.79 8.98
CA ARG A 84 -0.95 -1.53 10.08
C ARG A 84 -2.15 -0.72 9.57
N SER A 85 -1.92 0.38 8.86
CA SER A 85 -2.99 1.20 8.29
C SER A 85 -3.90 0.42 7.33
N ALA A 86 -3.33 -0.41 6.46
CA ALA A 86 -4.09 -1.25 5.53
C ALA A 86 -4.97 -2.28 6.26
N LEU A 87 -4.47 -2.87 7.35
CA LEU A 87 -5.23 -3.80 8.19
C LEU A 87 -6.36 -3.09 8.94
N HIS A 88 -6.11 -1.92 9.53
CA HIS A 88 -7.15 -1.11 10.19
C HIS A 88 -8.29 -0.78 9.22
N GLN A 89 -7.98 -0.32 8.00
CA GLN A 89 -9.01 -0.01 7.00
C GLN A 89 -9.84 -1.25 6.62
N THR A 90 -9.19 -2.40 6.48
CA THR A 90 -9.89 -3.64 6.13
C THR A 90 -10.78 -4.15 7.26
N ILE A 91 -10.34 -4.02 8.50
CA ILE A 91 -11.14 -4.47 9.66
C ILE A 91 -12.27 -3.51 9.97
N ALA A 92 -12.04 -2.20 9.82
CA ALA A 92 -13.10 -1.21 9.89
C ALA A 92 -14.19 -1.46 8.84
N SER A 93 -13.82 -1.81 7.60
CA SER A 93 -14.79 -2.13 6.55
C SER A 93 -15.52 -3.47 6.75
N MET A 94 -14.91 -4.41 7.49
CA MET A 94 -15.51 -5.70 7.84
C MET A 94 -16.35 -5.66 9.15
N GLY A 95 -16.40 -4.52 9.85
CA GLY A 95 -17.15 -4.37 11.11
C GLY A 95 -16.60 -5.20 12.27
N GLY A 96 -15.30 -5.52 12.25
CA GLY A 96 -14.68 -6.39 13.25
C GLY A 96 -14.17 -5.64 14.48
N ASP A 97 -14.81 -5.82 15.64
CA ASP A 97 -14.24 -5.51 16.95
C ASP A 97 -13.05 -6.45 17.22
N THR A 98 -11.85 -6.02 16.85
CA THR A 98 -10.61 -6.74 17.15
C THR A 98 -9.88 -6.06 18.31
N TRP A 99 -9.25 -6.85 19.17
CA TRP A 99 -8.63 -6.38 20.42
C TRP A 99 -7.60 -5.25 20.25
N TRP A 100 -6.98 -5.12 19.08
CA TRP A 100 -6.02 -4.05 18.76
C TRP A 100 -6.65 -2.79 18.18
N ALA A 101 -7.90 -2.83 17.70
CA ALA A 101 -8.64 -1.65 17.24
C ALA A 101 -8.93 -0.68 18.41
N HIS A 102 -9.07 -1.19 19.63
CA HIS A 102 -9.27 -0.40 20.85
C HIS A 102 -7.97 0.14 21.47
N GLY A 103 -6.80 -0.29 20.97
CA GLY A 103 -5.49 0.07 21.53
C GLY A 103 -4.86 1.34 20.94
N SER A 104 -5.36 1.83 19.80
CA SER A 104 -4.72 2.90 19.03
C SER A 104 -5.46 4.24 19.03
N GLU A 105 -6.47 4.42 19.89
CA GLU A 105 -7.33 5.62 19.93
C GLU A 105 -6.62 6.93 20.35
N ARG A 106 -5.28 7.03 20.26
CA ARG A 106 -4.59 8.24 20.72
C ARG A 106 -3.52 8.85 19.85
N VAL A 107 -3.17 8.33 18.68
CA VAL A 107 -2.15 9.01 17.87
C VAL A 107 -2.30 8.72 16.36
N LEU A 108 -2.54 9.79 15.60
CA LEU A 108 -2.24 10.00 14.16
C LEU A 108 -3.05 9.20 13.14
N TYR A 109 -3.94 9.86 12.40
CA TYR A 109 -3.86 10.06 10.93
C TYR A 109 -5.10 10.83 10.43
N ASP A 110 -4.88 12.07 10.01
CA ASP A 110 -5.83 12.82 9.16
C ASP A 110 -5.91 12.13 7.78
N ALA A 111 -7.11 12.09 7.21
CA ALA A 111 -7.36 11.54 5.88
C ALA A 111 -6.53 12.29 4.80
N PRO A 112 -6.01 11.60 3.77
CA PRO A 112 -5.30 12.27 2.69
C PRO A 112 -6.26 13.18 1.90
N PRO A 113 -5.84 14.40 1.51
CA PRO A 113 -6.69 15.29 0.72
C PRO A 113 -6.94 14.71 -0.67
N ALA A 114 -8.17 14.92 -1.16
CA ALA A 114 -8.56 14.57 -2.53
C ALA A 114 -7.69 15.32 -3.55
N ARG A 115 -7.26 14.62 -4.61
CA ARG A 115 -6.48 15.21 -5.71
C ARG A 115 -7.30 16.33 -6.37
N SER A 116 -6.70 17.51 -6.52
CA SER A 116 -7.28 18.61 -7.31
C SER A 116 -7.25 18.25 -8.79
N ALA A 117 -8.33 18.62 -9.49
CA ALA A 117 -8.56 18.41 -10.92
C ALA A 117 -7.59 19.19 -11.82
#